data_AF-A0A8S1QXQ9-F1
#
_entry.id   AF-A0A8S1QXQ9-F1
#
_cell.length_a   1.000
_cell.length_b   1.000
_cell.length_c   1.000
_cell.angle_alpha   90.00
_cell.angle_beta   90.00
_cell.angle_gamma   90.00
#
_symmetry.space_group_name_H-M   'P 1'
#
loop_
_entity.id
_entity.type
_entity.pdbx_description
1 polymer ?
#
loop_
_entity_poly.entity_id
_entity_poly.type
_entity_poly.pdbx_seq_one_letter_code
_entity_poly.pdbx_strand_id
1 'polypeptide(L)'
;MYISLSSQNKTWWTHTSLVPTETHNKVSQVINGVNSFQNKASLISTYLSLEAVNRIPVAKKLAIYFKAAIVGVTYFGSRIAAGSIYQQNIKSEISQLMDGAPIWENKFDVPELDKKFFFIDDDNNFEPSLWHHGINSIEKPKLFYKHE
;
A
#
# COMPACT_ATOMS: atom_id res chain seq x y z
N MET A 1 -4.26 5.85 -5.59
CA MET A 1 -3.83 4.47 -5.24
C MET A 1 -5.02 3.68 -4.71
N TYR A 2 -5.22 2.43 -5.15
CA TYR A 2 -6.25 1.56 -4.60
C TYR A 2 -5.84 1.00 -3.24
N ILE A 3 -6.78 0.98 -2.29
CA ILE A 3 -6.59 0.45 -0.94
C ILE A 3 -7.64 -0.62 -0.67
N SER A 4 -7.20 -1.77 -0.14
CA SER A 4 -8.08 -2.80 0.41
C SER A 4 -8.27 -2.60 1.91
N LEU A 5 -9.51 -2.45 2.35
CA LEU A 5 -9.89 -2.27 3.75
C LEU A 5 -10.62 -3.51 4.25
N SER A 6 -10.47 -3.84 5.53
CA SER A 6 -11.22 -4.91 6.18
C SER A 6 -12.21 -4.29 7.16
N SER A 7 -13.50 -4.62 7.02
CA SER A 7 -14.55 -4.21 7.96
C SER A 7 -15.69 -5.22 7.88
N GLN A 8 -16.29 -5.56 9.04
CA GLN A 8 -17.43 -6.48 9.14
C GLN A 8 -17.17 -7.84 8.46
N ASN A 9 -15.98 -8.41 8.66
CA ASN A 9 -15.54 -9.68 8.03
C ASN A 9 -15.57 -9.69 6.49
N LYS A 10 -15.60 -8.52 5.84
CA LYS A 10 -15.51 -8.36 4.39
C LYS A 10 -14.31 -7.50 3.98
N THR A 11 -13.81 -7.75 2.78
CA THR A 11 -12.82 -6.88 2.13
C THR A 11 -13.55 -5.87 1.26
N TRP A 12 -13.20 -4.61 1.45
CA TRP A 12 -13.73 -3.46 0.74
C TRP A 12 -12.61 -2.76 -0.02
N TRP A 13 -12.97 -2.05 -1.07
CA TRP A 13 -12.04 -1.32 -1.92
C TRP A 13 -12.37 0.17 -1.93
N THR A 14 -11.33 0.99 -1.95
CA THR A 14 -11.43 2.44 -2.11
C THR A 14 -10.19 2.97 -2.83
N HIS A 15 -10.16 4.27 -3.12
CA HIS A 15 -9.04 4.93 -3.78
C HIS A 15 -8.62 6.19 -3.02
N THR A 16 -7.32 6.43 -2.92
CA THR A 16 -6.78 7.59 -2.19
C THR A 16 -7.16 8.94 -2.81
N SER A 17 -7.68 8.98 -4.03
CA SER A 17 -8.22 10.23 -4.62
C SER A 17 -9.57 10.64 -4.00
N LEU A 18 -10.20 9.75 -3.23
CA LEU A 18 -11.53 9.94 -2.64
C LEU A 18 -11.46 10.44 -1.19
N VAL A 19 -10.26 10.74 -0.70
CA VAL A 19 -9.99 11.29 0.63
C VAL A 19 -9.28 12.64 0.48
N PRO A 20 -9.30 13.50 1.52
CA PRO A 20 -8.58 14.76 1.49
C PRO A 20 -7.09 14.60 1.17
N THR A 21 -6.50 15.59 0.53
CA THR A 21 -5.08 15.59 0.12
C THR A 21 -4.13 15.34 1.28
N GLU A 22 -4.45 15.84 2.48
CA GLU A 22 -3.65 15.57 3.69
C GLU A 22 -3.61 14.07 4.03
N THR A 23 -4.77 13.41 4.01
CA THR A 23 -4.89 11.96 4.22
C THR A 23 -4.15 11.19 3.13
N HIS A 24 -4.32 11.57 1.86
CA HIS A 24 -3.58 10.96 0.75
C HIS A 24 -2.06 11.03 0.95
N ASN A 25 -1.55 12.19 1.39
CA ASN A 25 -0.13 12.39 1.65
C ASN A 25 0.36 11.51 2.81
N LYS A 26 -0.39 11.43 3.92
CA LYS A 26 -0.05 10.55 5.06
C LYS A 26 -0.02 9.07 4.65
N VAL A 27 -1.05 8.59 3.95
CA VAL A 27 -1.10 7.21 3.44
C VAL A 27 0.09 6.93 2.51
N SER A 28 0.42 7.87 1.61
CA SER A 28 1.54 7.73 0.69
C SER A 28 2.88 7.68 1.43
N GLN A 29 3.08 8.51 2.46
CA GLN A 29 4.29 8.48 3.29
C GLN A 29 4.48 7.13 3.99
N VAL A 30 3.40 6.62 4.59
CA VAL A 30 3.40 5.32 5.29
C VAL A 30 3.75 4.18 4.32
N ILE A 31 3.14 4.16 3.13
CA ILE A 31 3.41 3.12 2.11
C ILE A 31 4.84 3.22 1.58
N ASN A 32 5.35 4.43 1.35
CA ASN A 32 6.72 4.65 0.87
C ASN A 32 7.79 4.21 1.89
N GLY A 33 7.43 4.09 3.17
CA GLY A 33 8.30 3.57 4.23
C GLY A 33 8.72 2.11 4.05
N VAL A 34 7.98 1.31 3.28
CA VAL A 34 8.28 -0.11 2.99
C VAL A 34 9.71 -0.29 2.48
N ASN A 35 10.12 0.53 1.50
CA ASN A 35 11.43 0.38 0.86
C ASN A 35 12.57 0.63 1.85
N SER A 36 12.43 1.64 2.71
CA SER A 36 13.42 1.94 3.75
C SER A 36 13.54 0.79 4.75
N PHE A 37 12.40 0.25 5.21
CA PHE A 37 12.38 -0.89 6.13
C PHE A 37 13.00 -2.15 5.52
N GLN A 38 12.63 -2.48 4.27
CA GLN A 38 13.21 -3.59 3.52
C GLN A 38 14.72 -3.47 3.32
N ASN A 39 15.21 -2.26 3.01
CA ASN A 39 16.64 -2.01 2.84
C ASN A 39 17.41 -2.22 4.15
N LYS A 40 16.87 -1.70 5.27
CA LYS A 40 17.49 -1.89 6.60
C LYS A 40 17.51 -3.37 7.01
N ALA A 41 16.39 -4.07 6.86
CA ALA A 41 16.29 -5.49 7.20
C ALA A 41 17.23 -6.36 6.36
N SER A 42 17.28 -6.12 5.05
CA SER A 42 18.16 -6.86 4.13
C SER A 42 19.64 -6.58 4.38
N LEU A 43 20.02 -5.36 4.76
CA LEU A 43 21.39 -5.03 5.14
C LEU A 43 21.83 -5.80 6.41
N ILE A 44 21.00 -5.78 7.46
CA ILE A 44 21.30 -6.47 8.72
C ILE A 44 21.37 -7.99 8.50
N SER A 45 20.39 -8.57 7.81
CA SER A 45 20.34 -10.01 7.56
C SER A 45 21.52 -10.48 6.70
N THR A 46 21.89 -9.69 5.68
CA THR A 46 23.04 -9.98 4.82
C THR A 46 24.33 -9.92 5.63
N TYR A 47 24.51 -8.89 6.46
CA TYR A 47 25.66 -8.78 7.35
C TYR A 47 25.78 -9.99 8.29
N LEU A 48 24.69 -10.36 8.96
CA LEU A 48 24.67 -11.52 9.85
C LEU A 48 24.93 -12.83 9.09
N SER A 49 24.41 -12.98 7.87
CA SER A 49 24.68 -14.16 7.05
C SER A 49 26.14 -14.25 6.61
N LEU A 50 26.77 -13.12 6.27
CA LEU A 50 28.20 -13.05 5.96
C LEU A 50 29.03 -13.44 7.18
N GLU A 51 28.66 -12.97 8.36
CA GLU A 51 29.33 -13.37 9.60
C GLU A 51 29.14 -14.85 9.89
N ALA A 52 27.94 -15.39 9.68
CA ALA A 52 27.66 -16.81 9.87
C ALA A 52 28.50 -17.71 8.93
N VAL A 53 28.52 -17.43 7.63
CA VAL A 53 29.26 -18.27 6.65
C VAL A 53 30.77 -18.19 6.79
N ASN A 54 31.29 -17.16 7.47
CA ASN A 54 32.73 -16.95 7.67
C ASN A 54 33.22 -17.35 9.08
N ARG A 55 32.40 -17.18 10.13
CA ARG A 55 32.79 -17.47 11.52
C ARG A 55 32.33 -18.83 12.02
N ILE A 56 31.22 -19.38 11.52
CA ILE A 56 30.73 -20.69 11.99
C ILE A 56 31.62 -21.80 11.40
N PRO A 57 32.24 -22.68 12.21
CA PRO A 57 33.21 -23.66 11.73
C PRO A 57 32.67 -24.59 10.64
N VAL A 58 31.40 -24.98 10.71
CA VAL A 58 30.75 -25.85 9.71
C VAL A 58 30.52 -25.09 8.40
N ALA A 59 29.96 -23.87 8.48
CA ALA A 59 29.65 -23.08 7.30
C ALA A 59 30.91 -22.54 6.60
N LYS A 60 31.99 -22.28 7.35
CA LYS A 60 33.27 -21.82 6.81
C LYS A 60 33.91 -22.83 5.85
N LYS A 61 33.65 -24.12 6.01
CA LYS A 61 34.17 -25.19 5.14
C LYS A 61 33.41 -25.35 3.83
N LEU A 62 32.27 -24.68 3.67
CA LEU A 62 31.50 -24.73 2.44
C LEU A 62 32.25 -24.08 1.28
N ALA A 63 32.04 -24.60 0.07
CA ALA A 63 32.54 -23.97 -1.15
C ALA A 63 31.91 -22.59 -1.34
N ILE A 64 32.61 -21.70 -2.07
CA ILE A 64 32.24 -20.30 -2.19
C ILE A 64 30.83 -20.08 -2.77
N TYR A 65 30.42 -20.91 -3.73
CA TYR A 65 29.09 -20.81 -4.34
C TYR A 65 27.97 -21.14 -3.35
N PHE A 66 28.17 -22.08 -2.42
CA PHE A 66 27.19 -22.34 -1.36
C PHE A 66 27.11 -21.19 -0.36
N LYS A 67 28.24 -20.57 0.01
CA LYS A 67 28.25 -19.38 0.87
C LYS A 67 27.52 -18.21 0.22
N ALA A 68 27.81 -17.95 -1.05
CA ALA A 68 27.15 -16.90 -1.83
C ALA A 68 25.63 -17.17 -1.94
N ALA A 69 25.23 -18.43 -2.15
CA ALA A 69 23.82 -18.80 -2.18
C ALA A 69 23.12 -18.54 -0.83
N ILE A 70 23.73 -18.90 0.31
CA ILE A 70 23.17 -18.63 1.64
C ILE A 70 22.94 -17.14 1.84
N VAL A 71 23.95 -16.32 1.51
CA VAL A 71 23.87 -14.86 1.66
C VAL A 71 22.79 -14.29 0.72
N GLY A 72 22.77 -14.71 -0.55
CA GLY A 72 21.78 -14.26 -1.53
C GLY A 72 20.35 -14.62 -1.14
N VAL A 73 20.10 -15.87 -0.73
CA VAL A 73 18.78 -16.30 -0.25
C VAL A 73 18.36 -15.52 0.99
N THR A 74 19.29 -15.23 1.89
CA THR A 74 19.01 -14.42 3.09
C THR A 74 18.65 -12.98 2.73
N TYR A 75 19.37 -12.37 1.79
CA TYR A 75 19.06 -11.03 1.29
C TYR A 75 17.64 -10.96 0.71
N PHE A 76 17.30 -11.83 -0.24
CA PHE A 76 15.98 -11.82 -0.88
C PHE A 76 14.87 -12.22 0.09
N GLY A 77 15.07 -13.28 0.88
CA GLY A 77 14.10 -13.77 1.85
C GLY A 77 13.76 -12.73 2.91
N SER A 78 14.77 -12.06 3.47
CA SER A 78 14.56 -10.98 4.44
C SER A 78 13.86 -9.78 3.83
N ARG A 79 14.15 -9.42 2.57
CA ARG A 79 13.48 -8.32 1.88
C ARG A 79 11.98 -8.59 1.71
N ILE A 80 11.62 -9.80 1.29
CA ILE A 80 10.22 -10.21 1.13
C ILE A 80 9.51 -10.24 2.48
N ALA A 81 10.10 -10.91 3.48
CA ALA A 81 9.54 -11.02 4.82
C ALA A 81 9.34 -9.64 5.47
N ALA A 82 10.35 -8.77 5.40
CA ALA A 82 10.27 -7.42 5.94
C ALA A 82 9.17 -6.58 5.28
N GLY A 83 8.99 -6.72 3.96
CA GLY A 83 7.90 -6.05 3.24
C GLY A 83 6.52 -6.49 3.76
N SER A 84 6.31 -7.80 3.90
CA SER A 84 5.06 -8.35 4.41
C SER A 84 4.79 -7.91 5.86
N ILE A 85 5.81 -7.97 6.73
CA ILE A 85 5.68 -7.56 8.14
C ILE A 85 5.34 -6.08 8.23
N TYR A 86 6.03 -5.23 7.47
CA TYR A 86 5.77 -3.80 7.47
C TYR A 86 4.35 -3.49 7.00
N GLN A 87 3.90 -4.11 5.91
CA GLN A 87 2.52 -3.95 5.41
C GLN A 87 1.46 -4.39 6.43
N GLN A 88 1.71 -5.47 7.17
CA GLN A 88 0.81 -5.89 8.25
C GLN A 88 0.77 -4.86 9.39
N ASN A 89 1.93 -4.33 9.79
CA ASN A 89 2.04 -3.37 10.89
C ASN A 89 1.36 -2.04 10.57
N ILE A 90 1.45 -1.56 9.32
CA ILE A 90 0.81 -0.30 8.91
C ILE A 90 -0.66 -0.46 8.51
N LYS A 91 -1.18 -1.70 8.41
CA LYS A 91 -2.56 -1.94 7.95
C LYS A 91 -3.59 -1.21 8.81
N SER A 92 -3.39 -1.22 10.13
CA SER A 92 -4.30 -0.53 11.07
C SER A 92 -4.23 0.98 10.91
N GLU A 93 -3.02 1.54 10.80
CA GLU A 93 -2.79 2.98 10.59
C GLU A 93 -3.41 3.46 9.27
N ILE A 94 -3.22 2.72 8.17
CA ILE A 94 -3.87 3.04 6.89
C ILE A 94 -5.39 2.97 7.03
N SER A 95 -5.93 1.98 7.75
CA SER A 95 -7.37 1.86 7.97
C SER A 95 -7.92 3.05 8.75
N GLN A 96 -7.23 3.51 9.79
CA GLN A 96 -7.58 4.71 10.55
C GLN A 96 -7.57 5.97 9.69
N LEU A 97 -6.55 6.14 8.86
CA LEU A 97 -6.45 7.28 7.95
C LEU A 97 -7.59 7.30 6.93
N MET A 98 -8.10 6.14 6.53
CA MET A 98 -9.18 6.00 5.56
C MET A 98 -10.58 6.03 6.19
N ASP A 99 -10.70 6.40 7.48
CA ASP A 99 -11.99 6.57 8.13
C ASP A 99 -12.85 7.63 7.42
N GLY A 100 -14.11 7.30 7.16
CA GLY A 100 -15.03 8.11 6.37
C GLY A 100 -14.83 8.04 4.84
N ALA A 101 -13.89 7.25 4.32
CA ALA A 101 -13.73 7.09 2.87
C ALA A 101 -14.88 6.28 2.25
N PRO A 102 -15.37 6.64 1.04
CA PRO A 102 -16.36 5.82 0.34
C PRO A 102 -15.76 4.46 -0.06
N ILE A 103 -16.55 3.39 0.06
CA ILE A 103 -16.11 2.01 -0.20
C ILE A 103 -17.03 1.22 -1.12
N TRP A 104 -16.42 0.29 -1.87
CA TRP A 104 -17.06 -0.62 -2.82
C TRP A 104 -16.67 -2.08 -2.55
N GLU A 105 -17.54 -3.01 -2.93
CA GLU A 105 -17.27 -4.46 -2.80
C GLU A 105 -16.25 -4.93 -3.85
N ASN A 106 -16.31 -4.36 -5.05
CA ASN A 106 -15.42 -4.70 -6.15
C ASN A 106 -14.44 -3.55 -6.41
N LYS A 107 -13.18 -3.90 -6.65
CA LYS A 107 -12.11 -2.94 -6.99
C LYS A 107 -12.41 -2.18 -8.28
N PHE A 108 -13.05 -2.83 -9.26
CA PHE A 108 -13.32 -2.25 -10.57
C PHE A 108 -14.39 -1.16 -10.55
N ASP A 109 -15.24 -1.15 -9.52
CA ASP A 109 -16.32 -0.16 -9.36
C ASP A 109 -15.81 1.12 -8.67
N VAL A 110 -14.57 1.11 -8.18
CA VAL A 110 -13.99 2.23 -7.44
C VAL A 110 -13.54 3.32 -8.41
N PRO A 111 -14.13 4.53 -8.36
CA PRO A 111 -13.75 5.63 -9.23
C PRO A 111 -12.42 6.26 -8.81
N GLU A 112 -11.61 6.62 -9.80
CA GLU A 112 -10.45 7.49 -9.63
C GLU A 112 -10.87 8.94 -9.93
N LEU A 113 -10.99 9.78 -8.90
CA LEU A 113 -11.55 11.13 -9.02
C LEU A 113 -10.73 12.01 -9.97
N ASP A 114 -9.41 11.83 -9.97
CA ASP A 114 -8.44 12.48 -10.85
C ASP A 114 -8.54 12.06 -12.32
N LYS A 115 -9.29 10.99 -12.62
CA LYS A 115 -9.55 10.51 -13.99
C LYS A 115 -11.00 10.70 -14.43
N LYS A 116 -11.86 11.23 -13.56
CA LYS A 116 -13.25 11.49 -13.94
C LYS A 116 -13.32 12.74 -14.82
N PHE A 117 -14.15 12.65 -15.86
CA PHE A 117 -14.52 13.81 -16.64
C PHE A 117 -15.30 14.79 -15.74
N PHE A 118 -14.96 16.07 -15.86
CA PHE A 118 -15.70 17.17 -15.26
C PHE A 118 -15.81 18.29 -16.29
N PHE A 119 -16.80 19.15 -16.11
CA PHE A 119 -16.95 20.38 -16.88
C PHE A 119 -16.94 21.57 -15.93
N ILE A 120 -16.70 22.75 -16.48
CA ILE A 120 -16.82 24.01 -15.77
C ILE A 120 -18.28 24.44 -15.92
N ASP A 121 -18.97 24.60 -14.80
CA ASP A 121 -20.41 24.86 -14.78
C ASP A 121 -20.68 26.37 -14.80
N ASP A 122 -21.15 26.87 -15.95
CA ASP A 122 -21.47 28.28 -16.18
C ASP A 122 -22.55 28.80 -15.19
N ASP A 123 -23.48 27.93 -14.77
CA ASP A 123 -24.57 28.27 -13.85
C ASP A 123 -24.13 28.23 -12.37
N ASN A 124 -22.98 27.61 -12.08
CA ASN A 124 -22.42 27.51 -10.73
C ASN A 124 -21.05 28.23 -10.64
N ASN A 125 -21.01 29.50 -11.06
CA ASN A 125 -19.82 30.36 -10.97
C ASN A 125 -18.54 29.76 -11.58
N PHE A 126 -18.67 28.96 -12.64
CA PHE A 126 -17.55 28.26 -13.27
C PHE A 126 -16.82 27.30 -12.31
N GLU A 127 -17.52 26.73 -11.34
CA GLU A 127 -16.97 25.66 -10.50
C GLU A 127 -16.89 24.33 -11.28
N PRO A 128 -15.88 23.48 -11.00
CA PRO A 128 -15.80 22.17 -11.61
C PRO A 128 -16.95 21.28 -11.11
N SER A 129 -17.72 20.72 -12.04
CA SER A 129 -18.85 19.85 -11.75
C SER A 129 -18.70 18.49 -12.42
N LEU A 130 -18.98 17.44 -11.66
CA LEU A 130 -19.09 16.07 -12.18
C LEU A 130 -20.45 15.79 -12.82
N TRP A 131 -21.43 16.67 -12.63
CA TRP A 131 -22.82 16.52 -13.08
C TRP A 131 -23.02 17.01 -14.51
N HIS A 132 -22.21 16.49 -15.43
CA HIS A 132 -22.25 16.90 -16.83
C HIS A 132 -23.53 16.42 -17.53
N HIS A 133 -23.96 17.14 -18.58
CA HIS A 133 -25.18 16.87 -19.35
C HIS A 133 -25.30 15.45 -19.97
N GLY A 134 -24.19 14.71 -20.02
CA GLY A 134 -24.15 13.31 -20.48
C GLY A 134 -24.32 12.27 -19.37
N ILE A 135 -24.52 12.69 -18.11
CA ILE A 135 -24.64 11.78 -16.98
C ILE A 135 -26.05 11.18 -16.92
N ASN A 136 -26.14 9.87 -17.07
CA ASN A 136 -27.42 9.15 -17.03
C ASN A 136 -27.60 8.36 -15.73
N SER A 137 -26.50 8.07 -15.02
CA SER A 137 -26.50 7.39 -13.72
C SER A 137 -25.18 7.67 -12.99
N ILE A 138 -25.18 7.48 -11.67
CA ILE A 138 -23.96 7.56 -10.84
C ILE A 138 -23.76 6.24 -10.14
N GLU A 139 -22.54 5.71 -10.26
CA GLU A 139 -22.04 4.65 -9.40
C GLU A 139 -21.89 5.19 -7.99
N LYS A 140 -22.84 4.84 -7.13
CA LYS A 140 -22.83 5.25 -5.72
C LYS A 140 -21.92 4.32 -4.92
N PRO A 141 -21.19 4.84 -3.93
CA PRO A 141 -20.52 3.99 -2.96
C PRO A 141 -21.55 3.13 -2.23
N LYS A 142 -21.13 1.94 -1.79
CA LYS A 142 -22.00 1.07 -1.00
C LYS A 142 -22.23 1.68 0.38
N LEU A 143 -21.14 2.08 1.02
CA LEU A 143 -21.09 2.63 2.38
C LEU A 143 -19.90 3.59 2.49
N PHE A 144 -19.81 4.29 3.62
CA PHE A 144 -18.59 4.96 4.04
C PHE A 144 -17.88 4.08 5.07
N TYR A 145 -16.56 3.95 4.92
CA TYR A 145 -15.73 3.17 5.81
C TYR A 145 -15.80 3.75 7.22
N LYS A 146 -15.93 2.87 8.21
CA LYS A 146 -15.77 3.22 9.61
C LYS A 146 -14.70 2.32 10.20
N HIS A 147 -13.66 2.92 10.76
CA HIS A 147 -12.67 2.18 11.51
C HIS A 147 -13.27 1.72 12.85
N GLU A 148 -13.06 0.44 13.19
CA GLU A 148 -13.51 -0.21 14.44
C GLU A 148 -12.32 -0.44 15.37
#